data_AF-R7HZJ0-F1
#
_entry.id   AF-R7HZJ0-F1
#
_cell.length_a   1.000
_cell.length_b   1.000
_cell.length_c   1.000
_cell.angle_alpha   90.00
_cell.angle_beta   90.00
_cell.angle_gamma   90.00
#
_symmetry.space_group_name_H-M   'P 1'
#
loop_
_entity.id
_entity.type
_entity.pdbx_description
1 polymer ?
#
loop_
_entity_poly.entity_id
_entity_poly.type
_entity_poly.pdbx_seq_one_letter_code
_entity_poly.pdbx_strand_id
1 'polypeptide(L)' 'MVIDPWGTVVSRAGNREEIVYARIDLEYEKKVRTMVPSLKNRREDVYLALDKNV' A
#
# COMPACT_ATOMS: atom_id res chain seq x y z
N MET A 1 13.21 1.16 -3.64
CA MET A 1 12.20 2.04 -4.28
C MET A 1 11.11 2.29 -3.26
N VAL A 2 10.61 3.52 -3.18
CA VAL A 2 9.49 3.92 -2.33
C VAL A 2 8.33 4.26 -3.25
N ILE A 3 7.14 3.76 -2.92
CA ILE A 3 5.92 3.92 -3.72
C ILE A 3 4.82 4.47 -2.81
N ASP A 4 4.03 5.40 -3.33
CA ASP A 4 2.87 5.93 -2.62
C ASP A 4 1.65 4.96 -2.70
N PRO A 5 0.57 5.23 -1.95
CA PRO A 5 -0.63 4.39 -1.95
C PRO A 5 -1.39 4.35 -3.29
N TRP A 6 -1.08 5.24 -4.24
CA TRP A 6 -1.66 5.26 -5.58
C TRP A 6 -0.82 4.46 -6.60
N GLY A 7 0.32 3.91 -6.17
CA GLY A 7 1.24 3.17 -7.03
C GLY A 7 2.30 4.04 -7.71
N THR A 8 2.41 5.32 -7.36
CA THR A 8 3.42 6.22 -7.92
C THR A 8 4.78 5.97 -7.29
N VAL A 9 5.82 5.82 -8.09
CA VAL A 9 7.20 5.71 -7.60
C VAL A 9 7.69 7.08 -7.13
N VAL A 10 7.87 7.27 -5.82
CA VAL A 10 8.28 8.55 -5.23
C VAL A 10 9.78 8.65 -4.98
N SER A 11 10.49 7.52 -4.94
CA SER A 11 11.94 7.50 -4.83
C SER A 11 12.50 6.16 -5.30
N ARG A 12 13.61 6.17 -6.04
CA ARG A 12 14.24 4.95 -6.55
C ARG A 12 15.74 5.16 -6.65
N ALA A 13 16.48 4.23 -6.04
CA ALA A 13 17.92 4.15 -6.24
C ALA A 13 18.23 3.65 -7.68
N GLY A 14 19.25 4.22 -8.29
CA GLY A 14 19.93 3.73 -9.48
C GLY A 14 20.82 2.52 -9.21
N ASN A 15 21.86 2.36 -10.02
CA ASN A 15 22.72 1.18 -10.05
C ASN A 15 24.08 1.37 -9.37
N ARG A 16 24.21 2.35 -8.47
CA ARG A 16 25.43 2.66 -7.72
C ARG A 16 25.11 2.77 -6.23
N GLU A 17 26.15 2.80 -5.41
CA GLU A 17 25.99 3.05 -3.97
C GLU A 17 25.47 4.47 -3.74
N GLU A 18 24.35 4.59 -3.04
CA GLU A 18 23.72 5.86 -2.71
C GLU A 18 22.75 5.72 -1.53
N ILE A 19 22.37 6.87 -0.96
CA ILE A 19 21.28 6.96 0.01
C ILE A 19 20.11 7.67 -0.64
N VAL A 20 18.98 6.98 -0.75
CA VAL A 20 17.72 7.55 -1.23
C VAL A 20 16.79 7.86 -0.06
N TYR A 21 16.24 9.06 -0.06
CA TYR A 21 15.24 9.52 0.90
C TYR A 21 13.87 9.60 0.24
N ALA A 22 12.82 9.49 1.05
CA ALA A 22 11.46 9.78 0.64
C ALA A 22 10.69 10.35 1.83
N ARG A 23 9.80 11.31 1.55
CA ARG A 23 8.88 11.84 2.56
C ARG A 23 7.57 11.06 2.48
N ILE A 24 7.16 10.50 3.61
CA ILE A 24 5.90 9.77 3.72
C ILE A 24 4.82 10.72 4.24
N ASP A 25 3.67 10.74 3.56
CA ASP A 25 2.48 11.48 3.97
C ASP A 25 1.34 10.51 4.32
N LEU A 26 1.02 10.41 5.61
CA LEU A 26 -0.02 9.53 6.12
C LEU A 26 -1.43 10.10 5.95
N GLU A 27 -1.58 11.41 5.73
CA GLU A 27 -2.88 12.00 5.43
C GLU A 27 -3.30 11.72 3.98
N TYR A 28 -2.33 11.76 3.05
CA TYR A 28 -2.56 11.32 1.68
C TYR A 28 -2.98 9.84 1.62
N GLU A 29 -2.36 9.00 2.45
CA GLU A 29 -2.71 7.59 2.57
C GLU A 29 -4.17 7.37 2.96
N LYS A 30 -4.62 8.07 4.00
CA LYS A 30 -6.03 8.03 4.42
C LYS A 30 -6.96 8.49 3.29
N LYS A 31 -6.61 9.55 2.58
CA LYS A 31 -7.39 10.05 1.43
C LYS A 31 -7.52 8.99 0.34
N VAL A 32 -6.43 8.33 -0.04
CA VAL A 32 -6.46 7.26 -1.06
C VAL A 32 -7.37 6.11 -0.64
N ARG A 33 -7.33 5.68 0.62
CA ARG A 33 -8.23 4.63 1.13
C ARG A 33 -9.72 5.00 1.07
N THR A 34 -10.05 6.30 1.08
CA THR A 34 -11.45 6.74 0.88
C THR A 34 -11.88 6.66 -0.58
N MET A 35 -10.97 6.90 -1.52
CA MET A 35 -11.24 6.83 -2.96
C MET A 35 -11.32 5.38 -3.46
N VAL A 36 -10.46 4.50 -2.94
CA VAL A 36 -10.42 3.08 -3.30
C VAL A 36 -10.57 2.22 -2.04
N PRO A 37 -11.81 1.97 -1.57
CA PRO A 37 -12.08 1.32 -0.29
C PRO A 37 -11.96 -0.22 -0.36
N SER A 38 -10.95 -0.76 -1.03
CA SER A 38 -10.79 -2.21 -1.28
C SER A 38 -10.85 -3.04 0.00
N LEU A 39 -10.26 -2.55 1.10
CA LEU A 39 -10.28 -3.23 2.40
C LEU A 39 -11.70 -3.32 2.99
N LYS A 40 -12.52 -2.28 2.81
CA LYS A 40 -13.92 -2.30 3.27
C LYS A 40 -14.80 -3.21 2.41
N ASN A 41 -14.45 -3.36 1.13
CA ASN A 41 -15.20 -4.16 0.17
C ASN A 41 -14.77 -5.64 0.17
N ARG A 42 -13.86 -6.05 1.06
CA ARG A 42 -13.39 -7.43 1.14
C ARG A 42 -14.53 -8.37 1.55
N ARG A 43 -14.64 -9.51 0.86
CA ARG A 43 -15.62 -10.59 1.14
C ARG A 43 -15.15 -11.48 2.28
N GLU A 44 -15.23 -10.97 3.51
CA GLU A 44 -14.85 -11.71 4.72
C GLU A 44 -15.63 -13.01 4.89
N ASP A 45 -16.89 -13.04 4.46
CA ASP A 45 -17.76 -14.21 4.44
C ASP A 45 -17.21 -15.37 3.59
N VAL A 46 -16.44 -15.06 2.55
CA VAL A 46 -15.79 -16.06 1.69
C VAL A 46 -14.44 -16.48 2.26
N TYR A 47 -13.60 -15.51 2.62
CA TYR A 47 -12.20 -15.79 2.96
C TYR A 47 -11.98 -16.23 4.41
N LEU A 48 -12.80 -15.80 5.39
CA LEU A 48 -12.68 -16.26 6.77
C LEU A 48 -13.24 -17.68 6.97
N ALA A 49 -14.19 -18.10 6.12
CA ALA A 49 -14.69 -19.47 6.15
C ALA A 49 -13.63 -20.50 5.71
N LEU A 50 -12.65 -20.08 4.90
CA LEU A 50 -11.54 -20.91 4.40
C LEU A 50 -10.39 -21.05 5.41
N ASP A 51 -10.31 -20.18 6.42
CA ASP A 51 -9.26 -20.19 7.45
C ASP A 51 -9.48 -21.25 8.54
N LYS A 52 -10.53 -22.09 8.43
CA LYS A 52 -10.84 -23.15 9.42
C LYS A 52 -10.00 -24.43 9.29
N ASN A 53 -8.91 -24.42 8.53
CA ASN A 53 -8.02 -25.59 8.31
C ASN A 53 -6.53 -25.28 8.54
N VAL A 54 -6.22 -24.38 9.48
CA VAL A 54 -4.86 -24.22 10.04
C VAL A 54 -4.86 -24.59 11.52
#